data_AF-A0A962Z6Z5-F1
#
_entry.id   AF-A0A962Z6Z5-F1
#
_cell.length_a   1.000
_cell.length_b   1.000
_cell.length_c   1.000
_cell.angle_alpha   90.00
_cell.angle_beta   90.00
_cell.angle_gamma   90.00
#
_symmetry.space_group_name_H-M   'P 1'
#
loop_
_entity.id
_entity.type
_entity.pdbx_description
1 polymer ?
#
loop_
_entity_poly.entity_id
_entity_poly.type
_entity_poly.pdbx_seq_one_letter_code
_entity_poly.pdbx_strand_id
1 'polypeptide(L)'
;MSDLRTTPLFALHQELGARMVPFAGWSMPVQYPAGIIAEHRQCREKAALFDVSHMGQLEIAGEGAAGRMETLVPADIQALAAGRARYTMLTAADGGILDDLIVTRTPDGLFVVVNAGCRDEDTAIIRKAMEPDFGVRELVGRALLALQGPMAADILERLCPGANGLAFM
;
A
#
# COMPACT_ATOMS: atom_id res chain seq x y z
N MET A 1 -10.68 -24.62 -9.59
CA MET A 1 -9.61 -23.90 -8.86
C MET A 1 -9.57 -22.52 -9.49
N SER A 2 -9.95 -21.47 -8.77
CA SER A 2 -9.98 -20.12 -9.37
C SER A 2 -8.58 -19.69 -9.75
N ASP A 3 -8.39 -19.12 -10.94
CA ASP A 3 -7.12 -18.53 -11.35
C ASP A 3 -6.79 -17.34 -10.42
N LEU A 4 -5.81 -17.52 -9.54
CA LEU A 4 -5.35 -16.49 -8.62
C LEU A 4 -4.61 -15.39 -9.39
N ARG A 5 -4.83 -14.13 -9.00
CA ARG A 5 -4.04 -12.98 -9.49
C ARG A 5 -2.57 -13.13 -9.04
N THR A 6 -1.63 -12.60 -9.81
CA THR A 6 -0.19 -12.66 -9.50
C THR A 6 0.45 -11.29 -9.50
N THR A 7 1.39 -11.05 -8.57
CA THR A 7 2.14 -9.79 -8.50
C THR A 7 3.23 -9.75 -9.59
N PRO A 8 3.78 -8.55 -9.90
CA PRO A 8 4.92 -8.45 -10.83
C PRO A 8 6.14 -9.27 -10.42
N LEU A 9 6.28 -9.61 -9.13
CA LEU A 9 7.39 -10.39 -8.60
C LEU A 9 7.10 -11.89 -8.46
N PHE A 10 5.96 -12.39 -8.96
CA PHE A 10 5.57 -13.78 -8.83
C PHE A 10 6.64 -14.78 -9.27
N ALA A 11 7.25 -14.57 -10.44
CA ALA A 11 8.30 -15.45 -10.94
C ALA A 11 9.54 -15.46 -10.03
N LEU A 12 9.92 -14.30 -9.48
CA LEU A 12 11.03 -14.18 -8.53
C LEU A 12 10.73 -14.91 -7.22
N HIS A 13 9.49 -14.86 -6.72
CA HIS A 13 9.10 -15.63 -5.53
C HIS A 13 9.27 -17.13 -5.75
N GLN A 14 8.88 -17.64 -6.93
CA GLN A 14 9.06 -19.04 -7.28
C GLN A 14 10.55 -19.42 -7.37
N GLU A 15 11.35 -18.58 -8.01
CA GLU A 15 12.81 -18.77 -8.12
C GLU A 15 13.48 -18.85 -6.74
N LEU A 16 13.06 -18.00 -5.80
CA LEU A 16 13.57 -17.97 -4.42
C LEU A 16 13.00 -19.09 -3.52
N GLY A 17 12.18 -19.98 -4.06
CA GLY A 17 11.61 -21.12 -3.33
C GLY A 17 10.53 -20.73 -2.33
N ALA A 18 9.80 -19.65 -2.58
CA ALA A 18 8.70 -19.24 -1.72
C ALA A 18 7.56 -20.27 -1.74
N ARG A 19 6.96 -20.50 -0.58
CA ARG A 19 5.70 -21.23 -0.47
C ARG A 19 4.55 -20.27 -0.83
N MET A 20 3.97 -20.45 -2.00
CA MET A 20 2.87 -19.63 -2.49
C MET A 20 1.52 -20.12 -1.94
N VAL A 21 0.66 -19.19 -1.49
CA VAL A 21 -0.68 -19.48 -0.94
C VAL A 21 -1.72 -18.50 -1.49
N PRO A 22 -3.01 -18.90 -1.55
CA PRO A 22 -4.09 -17.97 -1.83
C PRO A 22 -4.27 -16.98 -0.68
N PHE A 23 -4.21 -15.68 -0.98
CA PHE A 23 -4.50 -14.59 -0.05
C PHE A 23 -5.22 -13.45 -0.78
N ALA A 24 -6.43 -13.12 -0.34
CA ALA A 24 -7.26 -12.07 -0.96
C ALA A 24 -7.43 -12.18 -2.49
N GLY A 25 -7.50 -13.41 -3.03
CA GLY A 25 -7.59 -13.64 -4.48
C GLY A 25 -6.26 -13.58 -5.24
N TRP A 26 -5.14 -13.40 -4.53
CA TRP A 26 -3.77 -13.39 -5.07
C TRP A 26 -2.98 -14.64 -4.67
N SER A 27 -2.00 -15.01 -5.48
CA SER A 27 -0.97 -15.98 -5.13
C SER A 27 0.21 -15.25 -4.48
N MET A 28 0.33 -15.33 -3.16
CA MET A 28 1.31 -14.58 -2.36
C MET A 28 2.30 -15.52 -1.64
N PRO A 29 3.55 -15.11 -1.42
CA PRO A 29 4.52 -15.88 -0.65
C PRO A 29 4.18 -15.83 0.84
N VAL A 30 3.95 -16.98 1.48
CA VAL A 30 3.74 -17.04 2.95
C VAL A 30 5.05 -17.14 3.73
N GLN A 31 6.07 -17.77 3.13
CA GLN A 31 7.42 -17.92 3.67
C GLN A 31 8.38 -18.41 2.57
N TYR A 32 9.67 -18.23 2.80
CA TYR A 32 10.81 -18.71 2.04
C TYR A 32 11.49 -19.90 2.76
N PRO A 33 12.50 -20.56 2.18
CA PRO A 33 13.04 -21.83 2.72
C PRO A 33 13.52 -21.80 4.17
N ALA A 34 13.97 -20.65 4.68
CA ALA A 34 14.38 -20.48 6.08
C ALA A 34 13.22 -20.49 7.08
N GLY A 35 11.98 -20.27 6.62
CA GLY A 35 10.75 -20.30 7.42
C GLY A 35 10.42 -18.99 8.15
N ILE A 36 9.15 -18.87 8.57
CA ILE A 36 8.56 -17.64 9.15
C ILE A 36 9.32 -17.13 10.38
N ILE A 37 9.81 -18.03 11.24
CA ILE A 37 10.55 -17.63 12.44
C ILE A 37 11.87 -16.94 12.07
N ALA A 38 12.57 -17.44 11.05
CA ALA A 38 13.81 -16.85 10.58
C ALA A 38 13.55 -15.49 9.92
N GLU A 39 12.50 -15.36 9.11
CA GLU A 39 12.08 -14.09 8.49
C GLU A 39 11.70 -13.04 9.53
N HIS A 40 10.95 -13.43 10.56
CA HIS A 40 10.59 -12.56 11.66
C HIS A 40 11.83 -12.01 12.38
N ARG A 41 12.77 -12.89 12.74
CA ARG A 41 14.05 -12.48 13.37
C ARG A 41 14.87 -11.60 12.44
N GLN A 42 14.97 -11.96 11.16
CA GLN A 42 15.69 -11.17 10.15
C GLN A 42 15.12 -9.75 10.02
N CYS A 43 13.79 -9.59 10.03
CA CYS A 43 13.14 -8.28 10.04
C CYS A 43 13.42 -7.49 11.32
N ARG A 44 13.35 -8.15 12.49
CA ARG A 44 13.54 -7.50 13.80
C ARG A 44 14.99 -7.11 14.09
N GLU A 45 15.94 -7.96 13.71
CA GLU A 45 17.36 -7.80 14.05
C GLU A 45 18.14 -7.10 12.95
N LYS A 46 17.65 -7.11 11.70
CA LYS A 46 18.34 -6.58 10.52
C LYS A 46 17.40 -5.84 9.57
N ALA A 47 17.05 -6.45 8.44
CA ALA A 47 16.07 -5.94 7.51
C ALA A 47 15.46 -7.10 6.70
N ALA A 48 14.19 -6.95 6.34
CA ALA A 48 13.44 -7.85 5.48
C ALA A 48 12.64 -7.05 4.44
N LEU A 49 12.53 -7.61 3.23
CA LEU A 49 11.78 -7.04 2.12
C LEU A 49 10.49 -7.83 1.94
N PHE A 50 9.35 -7.13 1.88
CA PHE A 50 8.03 -7.71 1.70
C PHE A 50 7.43 -7.23 0.38
N ASP A 51 6.89 -8.17 -0.40
CA ASP A 51 6.04 -7.86 -1.55
C ASP A 51 4.59 -7.63 -1.09
N VAL A 52 4.16 -6.38 -1.08
CA VAL A 52 2.79 -5.96 -0.74
C VAL A 52 2.04 -5.43 -1.97
N SER A 53 2.47 -5.80 -3.18
CA SER A 53 1.90 -5.34 -4.47
C SER A 53 0.44 -5.76 -4.71
N HIS A 54 -0.08 -6.67 -3.90
CA HIS A 54 -1.48 -7.12 -3.95
C HIS A 54 -2.46 -6.06 -3.41
N MET A 55 -1.98 -5.10 -2.60
CA MET A 55 -2.77 -3.95 -2.14
C MET A 55 -3.29 -3.11 -3.31
N GLY A 56 -4.45 -2.49 -3.12
CA GLY A 56 -4.98 -1.54 -4.10
C GLY A 56 -4.19 -0.24 -4.05
N GLN A 57 -3.81 0.28 -5.21
CA GLN A 57 -3.02 1.51 -5.34
C GLN A 57 -3.77 2.47 -6.26
N LEU A 58 -4.20 3.61 -5.74
CA LEU A 58 -4.98 4.61 -6.46
C LEU A 58 -4.23 5.92 -6.53
N GLU A 59 -4.23 6.56 -7.69
CA GLU A 59 -3.90 7.96 -7.86
C GLU A 59 -5.18 8.76 -8.09
N ILE A 60 -5.35 9.83 -7.33
CA ILE A 60 -6.49 10.73 -7.42
C ILE A 60 -5.95 12.12 -7.76
N ALA A 61 -6.22 12.59 -8.96
CA ALA A 61 -5.68 13.85 -9.46
C ALA A 61 -6.64 15.03 -9.19
N GLY A 62 -6.07 16.19 -8.87
CA GLY A 62 -6.79 17.46 -8.85
C GLY A 62 -6.70 18.25 -7.55
N GLU A 63 -6.70 19.57 -7.70
CA GLU A 63 -6.75 20.52 -6.59
C GLU A 63 -8.11 20.41 -5.88
N GLY A 64 -8.10 20.11 -4.58
CA GLY A 64 -9.32 19.88 -3.80
C GLY A 64 -9.65 18.41 -3.52
N ALA A 65 -8.95 17.45 -4.14
CA ALA A 65 -9.14 16.02 -3.88
C ALA A 65 -8.96 15.67 -2.39
N ALA A 66 -8.08 16.39 -1.69
CA ALA A 66 -7.90 16.27 -0.23
C ALA A 66 -9.20 16.57 0.53
N GLY A 67 -9.88 17.68 0.24
CA GLY A 67 -11.15 18.02 0.89
C GLY A 67 -12.27 17.04 0.55
N ARG A 68 -12.29 16.50 -0.68
CA ARG A 68 -13.22 15.41 -1.03
C ARG A 68 -12.91 14.12 -0.27
N MET A 69 -11.63 13.79 -0.07
CA MET A 69 -11.22 12.61 0.69
C MET A 69 -11.69 12.68 2.14
N GLU A 70 -11.66 13.85 2.77
CA GLU A 70 -12.13 14.06 4.14
C GLU A 70 -13.63 13.75 4.33
N THR A 71 -14.42 13.68 3.26
CA THR A 71 -15.82 13.21 3.37
C THR A 71 -15.93 11.70 3.53
N LEU A 72 -14.86 10.97 3.23
CA LEU A 72 -14.78 9.50 3.30
C LEU A 72 -14.01 9.02 4.54
N VAL A 73 -13.13 9.86 5.09
CA VAL A 73 -12.18 9.46 6.14
C VAL A 73 -12.18 10.47 7.29
N PRO A 74 -12.08 10.02 8.56
CA PRO A 74 -12.08 10.90 9.72
C PRO A 74 -10.68 11.46 10.01
N ALA A 75 -10.03 12.07 9.01
CA ALA A 75 -8.68 12.61 9.13
C ALA A 75 -8.48 13.87 8.30
N ASP A 76 -7.73 14.85 8.82
CA ASP A 76 -7.41 16.11 8.12
C ASP A 76 -6.33 15.90 7.01
N ILE A 77 -6.78 15.58 5.80
CA ILE A 77 -5.94 15.34 4.62
C ILE A 77 -5.49 16.66 3.99
N GLN A 78 -6.27 17.73 4.13
CA GLN A 78 -5.95 19.05 3.58
C GLN A 78 -4.68 19.63 4.21
N ALA A 79 -4.49 19.45 5.53
CA ALA A 79 -3.29 19.86 6.25
C ALA A 79 -2.07 18.95 6.00
N LEU A 80 -2.22 17.86 5.23
CA LEU A 80 -1.11 16.98 4.90
C LEU A 80 -0.12 17.70 3.98
N ALA A 81 1.11 17.92 4.45
CA ALA A 81 2.17 18.49 3.63
C ALA A 81 2.54 17.57 2.45
N ALA A 82 3.04 18.16 1.36
CA ALA A 82 3.48 17.39 0.19
C ALA A 82 4.50 16.30 0.58
N GLY A 83 4.32 15.10 0.02
CA GLY A 83 5.16 13.94 0.30
C GLY A 83 4.93 13.29 1.67
N ARG A 84 3.98 13.78 2.47
CA ARG A 84 3.58 13.14 3.73
C ARG A 84 2.41 12.20 3.51
N ALA A 85 2.32 11.21 4.40
CA ALA A 85 1.28 10.21 4.42
C ALA A 85 0.53 10.25 5.75
N ARG A 86 -0.72 9.81 5.74
CA ARG A 86 -1.54 9.61 6.93
C ARG A 86 -2.32 8.31 6.81
N TYR A 87 -2.22 7.51 7.87
CA TYR A 87 -3.08 6.37 8.09
C TYR A 87 -4.44 6.83 8.63
N THR A 88 -5.53 6.27 8.11
CA THR A 88 -6.89 6.64 8.47
C THR A 88 -7.86 5.49 8.18
N MET A 89 -9.12 5.66 8.57
CA MET A 89 -10.21 4.72 8.31
C MET A 89 -11.08 5.21 7.14
N LEU A 90 -11.53 4.29 6.29
CA LEU A 90 -12.65 4.51 5.39
C LEU A 90 -13.95 4.28 6.17
N THR A 91 -14.84 5.28 6.19
CA THR A 91 -16.06 5.23 7.01
C THR A 91 -17.34 5.20 6.18
N ALA A 92 -18.30 4.41 6.65
CA ALA A 92 -19.67 4.41 6.16
C ALA A 92 -20.43 5.66 6.63
N ALA A 93 -21.58 5.92 6.01
CA ALA A 93 -22.42 7.09 6.31
C ALA A 93 -22.96 7.12 7.75
N ASP A 94 -23.08 5.96 8.40
CA ASP A 94 -23.47 5.82 9.81
C ASP A 94 -22.28 5.89 10.79
N GLY A 95 -21.06 6.11 10.27
CA GLY A 95 -19.82 6.16 11.04
C GLY A 95 -19.16 4.81 11.28
N GLY A 96 -19.71 3.71 10.74
CA GLY A 96 -19.05 2.41 10.77
C GLY A 96 -17.72 2.40 10.02
N ILE A 97 -16.74 1.61 10.48
CA ILE A 97 -15.48 1.41 9.78
C ILE A 97 -15.67 0.37 8.68
N LEU A 98 -15.34 0.74 7.45
CA LEU A 98 -15.36 -0.14 6.28
C LEU A 98 -14.01 -0.82 6.08
N ASP A 99 -12.93 -0.03 6.08
CA ASP A 99 -11.56 -0.50 6.02
C ASP A 99 -10.58 0.56 6.58
N ASP A 100 -9.30 0.24 6.64
CA ASP A 100 -8.23 1.22 6.85
C ASP A 100 -7.41 1.47 5.56
N LEU A 101 -6.80 2.65 5.46
CA LEU A 101 -6.03 3.04 4.28
C LEU A 101 -4.95 4.07 4.62
N ILE A 102 -4.00 4.21 3.70
CA ILE A 102 -2.96 5.25 3.77
C ILE A 102 -3.19 6.24 2.64
N VAL A 103 -3.35 7.52 3.00
CA VAL A 103 -3.42 8.64 2.04
C VAL A 103 -2.10 9.40 2.06
N THR A 104 -1.50 9.59 0.90
CA THR A 104 -0.27 10.37 0.70
C THR A 104 -0.57 11.58 -0.17
N ARG A 105 -0.10 12.77 0.22
CA ARG A 105 -0.21 13.99 -0.59
C ARG A 105 0.89 13.97 -1.65
N THR A 106 0.51 13.94 -2.92
CA THR A 106 1.44 14.04 -4.04
C THR A 106 1.39 15.44 -4.64
N PRO A 107 2.35 15.82 -5.51
CA PRO A 107 2.28 17.08 -6.25
C PRO A 107 0.99 17.22 -7.08
N ASP A 108 0.49 16.10 -7.62
CA ASP A 108 -0.65 16.07 -8.55
C ASP A 108 -2.00 15.79 -7.87
N GLY A 109 -2.01 15.52 -6.55
CA GLY A 109 -3.21 15.19 -5.79
C GLY A 109 -2.93 14.24 -4.62
N LEU A 110 -3.52 13.05 -4.67
CA LEU A 110 -3.39 12.01 -3.64
C LEU A 110 -2.91 10.68 -4.23
N PHE A 111 -2.13 9.95 -3.46
CA PHE A 111 -1.85 8.54 -3.64
C PHE A 111 -2.44 7.76 -2.47
N VAL A 112 -3.29 6.78 -2.75
CA VAL A 112 -4.05 6.04 -1.75
C VAL A 112 -3.75 4.56 -1.86
N VAL A 113 -3.44 3.93 -0.73
CA VAL A 113 -3.24 2.48 -0.62
C VAL A 113 -4.36 1.88 0.23
N VAL A 114 -5.10 0.93 -0.33
CA VAL A 114 -6.21 0.19 0.31
C VAL A 114 -5.86 -1.29 0.46
N ASN A 115 -6.49 -1.99 1.42
CA ASN A 115 -6.15 -3.40 1.64
C ASN A 115 -6.53 -4.28 0.45
N ALA A 116 -5.80 -5.37 0.29
CA ALA A 116 -6.04 -6.31 -0.80
C ALA A 116 -7.41 -7.00 -0.71
N GLY A 117 -7.87 -7.29 0.51
CA GLY A 117 -9.14 -7.99 0.76
C GLY A 117 -10.38 -7.16 0.40
N CYS A 118 -10.30 -5.84 0.56
CA CYS A 118 -11.38 -4.88 0.30
C CYS A 118 -11.12 -4.02 -0.95
N ARG A 119 -10.07 -4.35 -1.73
CA ARG A 119 -9.57 -3.54 -2.85
C ARG A 119 -10.67 -3.13 -3.82
N ASP A 120 -11.48 -4.11 -4.26
CA ASP A 120 -12.47 -3.89 -5.30
C ASP A 120 -13.65 -3.05 -4.72
N GLU A 121 -14.09 -3.30 -3.47
CA GLU A 121 -15.12 -2.50 -2.80
C GLU A 121 -14.67 -1.06 -2.50
N ASP A 122 -13.51 -0.89 -1.87
CA ASP A 122 -12.99 0.41 -1.47
C ASP A 122 -12.70 1.30 -2.68
N THR A 123 -12.14 0.72 -3.75
CA THR A 123 -11.90 1.44 -4.99
C THR A 123 -13.22 1.93 -5.59
N ALA A 124 -14.28 1.14 -5.53
CA ALA A 124 -15.60 1.56 -6.01
C ALA A 124 -16.20 2.70 -5.17
N ILE A 125 -16.06 2.64 -3.83
CA ILE A 125 -16.51 3.70 -2.93
C ILE A 125 -15.76 5.01 -3.22
N ILE A 126 -14.43 4.96 -3.28
CA ILE A 126 -13.58 6.11 -3.55
C ILE A 126 -13.91 6.69 -4.93
N ARG A 127 -14.00 5.85 -5.97
CA ARG A 127 -14.33 6.29 -7.33
C ARG A 127 -15.68 7.02 -7.37
N LYS A 128 -16.72 6.45 -6.74
CA LYS A 128 -18.05 7.04 -6.70
C LYS A 128 -18.08 8.42 -6.03
N ALA A 129 -17.23 8.66 -5.03
CA ALA A 129 -17.17 9.92 -4.31
C ALA A 129 -16.29 10.97 -5.01
N MET A 130 -15.31 10.53 -5.81
CA MET A 130 -14.32 11.40 -6.45
C MET A 130 -14.76 11.82 -7.86
N GLU A 131 -15.31 10.91 -8.65
CA GLU A 131 -15.69 11.17 -10.03
C GLU A 131 -17.05 11.88 -10.16
N PRO A 132 -17.25 12.70 -11.21
CA PRO A 132 -16.33 13.00 -12.31
C PRO A 132 -15.34 14.14 -12.01
N ASP A 133 -15.43 14.77 -10.84
CA ASP A 133 -14.67 15.98 -10.50
C ASP A 133 -13.16 15.71 -10.40
N PHE A 134 -12.79 14.54 -9.88
CA PHE A 134 -11.41 14.11 -9.68
C PHE A 134 -11.18 12.75 -10.36
N GLY A 135 -10.16 12.67 -11.22
CA GLY A 135 -9.84 11.43 -11.92
C GLY A 135 -9.22 10.40 -10.98
N VAL A 136 -9.79 9.19 -10.93
CA VAL A 136 -9.27 8.06 -10.13
C VAL A 136 -8.64 7.00 -11.02
N ARG A 137 -7.33 6.83 -10.89
CA ARG A 137 -6.55 5.85 -11.66
C ARG A 137 -6.00 4.76 -10.76
N GLU A 138 -6.37 3.52 -11.03
CA GLU A 138 -5.79 2.37 -10.34
C GLU A 138 -4.48 1.93 -11.01
N LEU A 139 -3.44 1.72 -10.21
CA LEU A 139 -2.09 1.38 -10.68
C LEU A 139 -1.90 -0.13 -10.79
N VAL A 140 -2.62 -0.76 -11.72
CA VAL A 140 -2.49 -2.20 -11.97
C VAL A 140 -1.10 -2.53 -12.53
N GLY A 141 -0.46 -3.56 -11.95
CA GLY A 141 0.87 -4.01 -12.37
C GLY A 141 2.04 -3.23 -11.76
N ARG A 142 1.79 -2.20 -10.95
CA ARG A 142 2.85 -1.53 -10.17
C ARG A 142 3.19 -2.35 -8.94
N ALA A 143 4.47 -2.64 -8.74
CA ALA A 143 4.94 -3.28 -7.52
C ALA A 143 4.94 -2.29 -6.33
N LEU A 144 4.59 -2.80 -5.15
CA LEU A 144 4.69 -2.09 -3.88
C LEU A 144 5.50 -2.95 -2.91
N LEU A 145 6.66 -2.43 -2.49
CA LEU A 145 7.59 -3.16 -1.64
C LEU A 145 7.75 -2.45 -0.31
N ALA A 146 7.74 -3.21 0.77
CA ALA A 146 8.03 -2.72 2.11
C ALA A 146 9.38 -3.27 2.58
N LEU A 147 10.36 -2.40 2.72
CA LEU A 147 11.64 -2.72 3.37
C LEU A 147 11.54 -2.33 4.85
N GLN A 148 11.69 -3.31 5.74
CA GLN A 148 11.39 -3.16 7.16
C GLN A 148 12.54 -3.69 8.02
N GLY A 149 12.81 -3.04 9.15
CA GLY A 149 13.83 -3.44 10.14
C GLY A 149 14.86 -2.35 10.43
N PRO A 150 15.67 -2.49 11.49
CA PRO A 150 16.62 -1.46 11.93
C PRO A 150 17.68 -1.09 10.88
N MET A 151 17.96 -1.95 9.89
CA MET A 151 18.89 -1.67 8.80
C MET A 151 18.22 -1.12 7.52
N ALA A 152 16.90 -0.92 7.53
CA ALA A 152 16.14 -0.54 6.34
C ALA A 152 16.58 0.82 5.78
N ALA A 153 16.75 1.83 6.64
CA ALA A 153 17.21 3.16 6.25
C ALA A 153 18.57 3.11 5.55
N ASP A 154 19.56 2.45 6.15
CA ASP A 154 20.92 2.33 5.59
C ASP A 154 20.95 1.58 4.26
N ILE A 155 20.13 0.53 4.13
CA ILE A 155 20.01 -0.23 2.88
C ILE A 155 19.37 0.66 1.80
N LEU A 156 18.31 1.38 2.13
CA LEU A 156 17.58 2.20 1.17
C LEU A 156 18.40 3.41 0.71
N GLU A 157 19.20 4.00 1.61
CA GLU A 157 20.10 5.12 1.30
C GLU A 157 21.06 4.80 0.15
N ARG A 158 21.50 3.55 0.02
CA ARG A 158 22.38 3.10 -1.07
C ARG A 158 21.71 3.13 -2.44
N LEU A 159 20.38 3.04 -2.49
CA LEU A 159 19.58 2.98 -3.72
C LEU A 159 18.85 4.30 -3.97
N CYS A 160 18.52 5.04 -2.92
CA CYS A 160 17.81 6.30 -2.93
C CYS A 160 18.45 7.25 -1.90
N PRO A 161 19.49 8.00 -2.32
CA PRO A 161 20.16 8.94 -1.42
C PRO A 161 19.18 9.96 -0.82
N GLY A 162 19.28 10.19 0.49
CA GLY A 162 18.39 11.05 1.28
C GLY A 162 17.16 10.34 1.87
N ALA A 163 16.98 9.04 1.61
CA ALA A 163 15.87 8.27 2.17
C ALA A 163 15.96 8.15 3.70
N ASN A 164 17.18 8.17 4.27
CA ASN A 164 17.38 8.17 5.72
C ASN A 164 16.90 9.46 6.43
N GLY A 165 16.59 10.53 5.67
CA GLY A 165 16.02 11.77 6.20
C GLY A 165 14.50 11.69 6.42
N LEU A 166 13.86 10.60 6.00
CA LEU A 166 12.44 10.38 6.22
C LEU A 166 12.20 9.97 7.67
N ALA A 167 11.42 10.76 8.41
CA ALA A 167 11.19 10.57 9.85
C ALA A 167 10.55 9.21 10.27
N PHE A 168 10.15 8.38 9.31
CA PHE A 168 9.56 7.06 9.52
C PHE A 168 10.51 5.90 9.19
N MET A 169 11.72 6.19 8.71
CA MET A 169 12.77 5.23 8.38
C MET A 169 13.73 4.99 9.54
#